data_AF-A0A2S1JM56-F1
#
_entry.id   AF-A0A2S1JM56-F1
#
_cell.length_a   1.000
_cell.length_b   1.000
_cell.length_c   1.000
_cell.angle_alpha   90.00
_cell.angle_beta   90.00
_cell.angle_gamma   90.00
#
_symmetry.space_group_name_H-M   'P 1'
#
loop_
_entity.id
_entity.type
_entity.pdbx_description
1 polymer ?
#
loop_
_entity_poly.entity_id
_entity_poly.type
_entity_poly.pdbx_seq_one_letter_code
_entity_poly.pdbx_strand_id
1 'polypeptide(L)'
;MSVVFIGDGISTKKNGDQLANFYHCKACNELLAVGCNINGQLRGAVNSNLLQDVNKLGNPIQIQPRLLSAGEKLERWDKLWGVLNGF
;
A
#
# COMPACT_ATOMS: atom_id res chain seq x y z
N MET A 1 10.97 -1.57 8.79
CA MET A 1 10.20 -0.45 9.39
C MET A 1 8.79 -0.47 8.81
N SER A 2 7.76 -0.21 9.62
CA SER A 2 6.35 -0.33 9.23
C SER A 2 5.65 1.02 9.26
N VAL A 3 4.62 1.20 8.43
CA VAL A 3 3.71 2.35 8.53
C VAL A 3 2.98 2.29 9.88
N VAL A 4 2.99 3.41 10.60
CA VAL A 4 2.25 3.61 11.84
C VAL A 4 0.98 4.38 11.51
N PHE A 5 -0.16 3.85 11.93
CA PHE A 5 -1.43 4.53 11.83
C PHE A 5 -1.85 5.03 13.21
N ILE A 6 -2.55 6.16 13.23
CA ILE A 6 -3.14 6.71 14.45
C ILE A 6 -4.47 6.00 14.69
N GLY A 7 -4.59 5.31 15.81
CA GLY A 7 -5.77 4.52 16.19
C GLY A 7 -5.49 3.02 16.32
N ASP A 8 -6.29 2.36 17.14
CA ASP A 8 -6.22 0.94 17.50
C ASP A 8 -7.05 0.03 16.57
N GLY A 9 -7.80 0.63 15.65
CA GLY A 9 -8.72 -0.04 14.72
C GLY A 9 -8.09 -0.71 13.50
N ILE A 10 -6.79 -1.04 13.49
CA ILE A 10 -6.11 -1.58 12.29
C ILE A 10 -5.47 -2.94 12.54
N SER A 11 -5.69 -3.86 11.60
CA SER A 11 -5.01 -5.16 11.53
C SER A 11 -4.03 -5.16 10.35
N THR A 12 -2.88 -5.80 10.55
CA THR A 12 -1.84 -5.90 9.51
C THR A 12 -1.73 -7.34 9.04
N LYS A 13 -1.71 -7.53 7.72
CA LYS A 13 -1.52 -8.83 7.07
C LYS A 13 -0.39 -8.74 6.04
N LYS A 14 0.24 -9.87 5.74
CA LYS A 14 1.20 -9.99 4.64
C LYS A 14 0.69 -11.03 3.65
N ASN A 15 0.83 -10.73 2.37
CA ASN A 15 0.36 -11.57 1.27
C ASN A 15 1.52 -11.90 0.31
N GLY A 16 1.40 -12.99 -0.46
CA GLY A 16 2.36 -13.35 -1.52
C GLY A 16 3.80 -13.41 -1.01
N ASP A 17 4.69 -12.70 -1.68
CA ASP A 17 6.13 -12.62 -1.37
C ASP A 17 6.45 -11.94 -0.01
N GLN A 18 5.42 -11.54 0.76
CA GLN A 18 5.54 -10.95 2.10
C GLN A 18 6.33 -9.63 2.16
N LEU A 19 6.47 -8.98 1.01
CA LEU A 19 7.23 -7.74 0.83
C LEU A 19 6.53 -6.51 1.41
N ALA A 20 5.20 -6.50 1.42
CA ALA A 20 4.40 -5.38 1.87
C ALA A 20 3.43 -5.77 2.99
N ASN A 21 3.21 -4.82 3.89
CA ASN A 21 2.16 -4.87 4.89
C ASN A 21 0.87 -4.35 4.28
N PHE A 22 -0.21 -5.09 4.47
CA PHE A 22 -1.56 -4.72 4.08
C PHE A 22 -2.34 -4.35 5.34
N TYR A 23 -2.73 -3.08 5.41
CA TYR A 23 -3.39 -2.50 6.56
C TYR A 23 -4.90 -2.52 6.34
N HIS A 24 -5.63 -3.22 7.20
CA HIS A 24 -7.07 -3.37 7.10
C HIS A 24 -7.76 -2.79 8.33
N CYS A 25 -8.96 -2.23 8.13
CA CYS A 25 -9.83 -1.86 9.24
C CYS A 25 -10.22 -3.10 10.05
N LYS A 26 -10.10 -3.07 11.37
CA LYS A 26 -10.53 -4.19 12.24
C LYS A 26 -12.04 -4.38 12.26
N ALA A 27 -12.82 -3.30 12.09
CA ALA A 27 -14.27 -3.35 12.20
C ALA A 27 -14.94 -3.96 10.96
N CYS A 28 -14.49 -3.57 9.75
CA CYS A 28 -15.11 -4.01 8.49
C CYS A 28 -14.17 -4.82 7.58
N ASN A 29 -12.90 -5.00 7.96
CA ASN A 29 -11.88 -5.72 7.18
C ASN A 29 -11.59 -5.10 5.79
N GLU A 30 -12.02 -3.86 5.54
CA GLU A 30 -11.64 -3.10 4.34
C GLU A 30 -10.14 -2.84 4.28
N LEU A 31 -9.55 -2.97 3.08
CA LEU A 31 -8.16 -2.62 2.83
C LEU A 31 -8.03 -1.10 2.86
N LEU A 32 -7.23 -0.57 3.79
CA LEU A 32 -7.01 0.87 3.92
C LEU A 32 -5.81 1.30 3.08
N ALA A 33 -4.71 0.58 3.21
CA ALA A 33 -3.44 0.92 2.58
C ALA A 33 -2.50 -0.28 2.49
N VAL A 34 -1.45 -0.12 1.69
CA VAL A 34 -0.29 -1.00 1.64
C VAL A 34 0.98 -0.20 1.82
N GLY A 35 1.99 -0.80 2.43
CA GLY A 35 3.29 -0.14 2.54
C GLY A 35 4.44 -1.07 2.92
N CYS A 36 5.64 -0.67 2.53
CA CYS A 36 6.89 -1.32 2.89
C CYS A 36 8.04 -0.33 2.91
N ASN A 37 9.18 -0.78 3.44
CA ASN A 37 10.43 -0.05 3.27
C ASN A 37 11.07 -0.46 1.95
N ILE A 38 11.41 0.53 1.11
CA ILE A 38 12.11 0.35 -0.16
C ILE A 38 13.32 1.28 -0.11
N ASN A 39 14.53 0.70 -0.19
CA ASN A 39 15.80 1.45 -0.16
C ASN A 39 15.94 2.41 1.05
N GLY A 40 15.48 1.98 2.23
CA GLY A 40 15.52 2.81 3.45
C GLY A 40 14.33 3.76 3.58
N GLN A 41 13.58 4.02 2.50
CA GLN A 41 12.42 4.91 2.51
C GLN A 41 11.13 4.14 2.75
N LEU A 42 10.28 4.64 3.65
CA LEU A 42 8.93 4.12 3.81
C LEU A 42 8.06 4.62 2.65
N ARG A 43 7.43 3.70 1.93
CA ARG A 43 6.56 3.99 0.79
C ARG A 43 5.25 3.21 0.89
N GLY A 44 4.20 3.75 0.27
CA GLY A 44 2.91 3.08 0.25
C GLY A 44 1.89 3.67 -0.73
N ALA A 45 0.74 3.01 -0.76
CA ALA A 45 -0.43 3.43 -1.52
C ALA A 45 -1.70 3.18 -0.69
N VAL A 46 -2.74 3.97 -0.95
CA VAL A 46 -4.06 3.89 -0.27
C VAL A 46 -5.11 3.26 -1.17
N ASN A 47 -6.15 2.68 -0.57
CA ASN A 47 -7.31 2.19 -1.32
C ASN A 47 -8.13 3.37 -1.85
N SER A 48 -8.12 3.57 -3.17
CA SER A 48 -8.83 4.65 -3.85
C SER A 48 -10.34 4.60 -3.65
N ASN A 49 -10.92 3.41 -3.43
CA ASN A 49 -12.38 3.25 -3.27
C ASN A 49 -12.90 3.87 -1.97
N LEU A 50 -12.01 4.18 -1.01
CA LEU A 50 -12.35 4.84 0.25
C LEU A 50 -12.23 6.36 0.17
N LEU A 51 -11.76 6.91 -0.96
CA LEU A 51 -11.63 8.35 -1.15
C LEU A 51 -12.95 8.94 -1.66
N GLN A 52 -13.43 10.01 -1.02
CA GLN A 52 -14.69 10.68 -1.39
C GLN A 52 -14.65 11.19 -2.84
N ASP A 53 -13.52 11.71 -3.28
CA ASP A 53 -13.31 12.31 -4.60
C ASP A 53 -12.57 11.35 -5.56
N VAL A 54 -12.87 10.05 -5.52
CA VAL A 54 -12.21 9.06 -6.41
C VAL A 54 -12.29 9.43 -7.90
N ASN A 55 -13.35 10.12 -8.31
CA ASN A 55 -13.55 10.60 -9.68
C ASN A 55 -12.56 11.70 -10.12
N LYS A 56 -11.83 12.31 -9.18
CA LYS A 56 -10.76 13.28 -9.48
C LYS A 56 -9.41 12.59 -9.74
N LEU A 57 -9.30 11.29 -9.51
CA LEU A 57 -8.12 10.52 -9.87
C LEU A 57 -8.08 10.28 -11.38
N GLY A 58 -6.87 10.10 -11.91
CA GLY A 58 -6.71 9.67 -13.30
C GLY A 58 -7.30 8.28 -13.55
N ASN A 59 -7.47 7.93 -14.82
CA ASN A 59 -8.01 6.63 -15.21
C ASN A 59 -7.21 5.48 -14.58
N PRO A 60 -7.88 4.44 -14.04
CA PRO A 60 -7.21 3.28 -13.48
C PRO A 60 -6.32 2.60 -14.52
N ILE A 61 -5.07 2.34 -14.14
CA ILE A 61 -4.13 1.58 -14.97
C ILE A 61 -4.24 0.12 -14.55
N GLN A 62 -4.78 -0.72 -15.43
CA GLN A 62 -4.82 -2.16 -15.23
C GLN A 62 -3.41 -2.73 -15.29
N ILE A 63 -3.01 -3.48 -14.25
CA ILE A 63 -1.71 -4.14 -14.18
C ILE A 63 -1.90 -5.61 -13.79
N GLN A 64 -0.94 -6.45 -14.15
CA GLN A 64 -0.92 -7.87 -13.75
C GLN A 64 0.32 -8.14 -12.86
N PRO A 65 0.25 -7.86 -11.55
CA PRO A 65 1.40 -7.99 -10.65
C PRO A 65 1.90 -9.43 -10.46
N ARG A 66 1.07 -10.43 -10.81
CA ARG A 66 1.38 -11.85 -10.63
C ARG A 66 2.54 -12.33 -11.51
N LEU A 67 2.80 -11.65 -12.63
CA LEU A 67 3.90 -11.99 -13.54
C LEU A 67 5.24 -11.38 -13.10
N LEU A 68 5.25 -10.51 -12.10
CA LEU A 68 6.46 -9.84 -11.62
C LEU A 68 7.10 -10.66 -10.49
N SER A 69 8.42 -10.81 -10.56
CA SER A 69 9.24 -11.28 -9.43
C SER A 69 9.16 -10.32 -8.24
N ALA A 70 9.68 -10.77 -7.09
CA ALA A 70 9.76 -9.94 -5.89
C ALA A 70 10.56 -8.64 -6.13
N GLY A 71 11.67 -8.70 -6.85
CA GLY A 71 12.50 -7.54 -7.18
C GLY A 71 11.79 -6.56 -8.11
N GLU A 72 11.18 -7.06 -9.19
CA GLU A 72 10.44 -6.22 -10.16
C GLU A 72 9.24 -5.52 -9.52
N LYS A 73 8.59 -6.17 -8.53
CA LYS A 73 7.54 -5.53 -7.72
C LYS A 73 8.10 -4.34 -6.95
N LEU A 74 9.21 -4.50 -6.24
CA LEU A 74 9.83 -3.43 -5.46
C LEU A 74 10.27 -2.26 -6.35
N GLU A 75 10.94 -2.53 -7.48
CA GLU A 75 11.35 -1.49 -8.43
C GLU A 75 10.15 -0.71 -8.98
N ARG A 76 9.06 -1.43 -9.29
CA ARG A 76 7.82 -0.79 -9.75
C ARG A 76 7.20 0.07 -8.65
N TRP A 77 7.12 -0.45 -7.43
CA TRP A 77 6.54 0.27 -6.30
C TRP A 77 7.37 1.51 -5.93
N ASP A 78 8.70 1.46 -6.03
CA ASP A 78 9.58 2.61 -5.81
C ASP A 78 9.25 3.79 -6.75
N LYS A 79 8.82 3.49 -7.97
CA LYS A 79 8.44 4.49 -8.98
C LYS A 79 7.03 5.04 -8.81
N LEU A 80 6.10 4.25 -8.27
CA LEU A 80 4.67 4.57 -8.25
C LEU A 80 4.14 4.97 -6.88
N TRP A 81 4.67 4.38 -5.82
CA TRP A 81 4.15 4.61 -4.48
C TRP A 81 4.66 5.92 -3.89
N GLY A 82 3.76 6.60 -3.20
CA GLY A 82 4.07 7.82 -2.48
C GLY A 82 5.04 7.57 -1.34
N VAL A 83 5.85 8.58 -1.03
CA VAL A 83 6.72 8.58 0.14
C VAL A 83 5.88 8.85 1.39
N LEU A 84 6.01 7.98 2.39
CA LEU A 84 5.38 8.15 3.68
C LEU A 84 6.39 8.81 4.62
N ASN A 85 6.22 10.11 4.81
CA ASN A 85 6.96 10.85 5.84
C ASN A 85 6.18 10.73 7.15
N GLY A 86 6.81 10.12 8.17
CA GLY A 86 6.31 10.23 9.54
C GLY A 86 6.50 11.65 10.06
N PHE A 87 5.65 12.06 10.99
CA PHE A 87 5.88 13.24 11.83
C PHE A 87 7.01 12.97 12.82
#